data_AF-Q2SAF7-F1
#
_entry.id   AF-Q2SAF7-F1
#
_cell.length_a   1.000
_cell.length_b   1.000
_cell.length_c   1.000
_cell.angle_alpha   90.00
_cell.angle_beta   90.00
_cell.angle_gamma   90.00
#
_symmetry.space_group_name_H-M   'P 1'
#
loop_
_entity.id
_entity.type
_entity.pdbx_description
1 polymer ?
#
loop_
_entity_poly.entity_id
_entity_poly.type
_entity_poly.pdbx_seq_one_letter_code
_entity_poly.pdbx_strand_id
1 'polypeptide(L)'
;MAESLTVDLFSGIETKPRYLLTSARHLLRILDQGLIVPDLVGQTSEGGIANFEENQLSLVWQSGTPLSRPALIEINNSEIDAGSIPLADVSRILFKSKDEYEDLLCRGYENVPFCLFKFDTLPESKLIENSTIRAEFFLPKLDQRALSKKYRHFDSAIAGINYLIFSNKKENEILETIKAYCNSDFRKNIESISSQLASQFEKSDPTTPTIISTYLKVLIENEGNGSWVREQIIDNFVRALPDNLSSREDIAAWSSMVKDISRGIRDMPVLNDEKNIVLRAILLHIQNPDENSINRMKESPSAPGEAVSWLAGFFAAWNYGYASLLAEEKINHPGLFFLYGEIISGWINKKEASLDHLYRDTDDVNTKLYWREKFMLDCIRETISPSVEENDQGCTELEKPGLVEYAQNSKLVASIINSNKQGIALKLRADLLMQLPKNTRIALAEQQLYGASLVTMKVKIIDLKVKSQKERLTKEKAIELLKLSYSTKDVLRIKMDNSSVYLEAIACPIETLSQDYFDETLSVFINSLISLKSNKKKGTKRAKSSSRKKV
;
A
#
# COMPACT_ATOMS: atom_id res chain seq x y z
N MET A 1 -56.64 -5.76 8.55
CA MET A 1 -55.33 -5.18 8.21
C MET A 1 -54.41 -6.36 7.97
N ALA A 2 -54.06 -6.60 6.71
CA ALA A 2 -53.25 -7.76 6.31
C ALA A 2 -51.78 -7.31 6.23
N GLU A 3 -50.93 -7.93 7.04
CA GLU A 3 -49.49 -7.78 6.96
C GLU A 3 -48.99 -8.57 5.73
N SER A 4 -48.45 -7.83 4.77
CA SER A 4 -47.77 -8.35 3.59
C SER A 4 -46.38 -8.84 3.99
N LEU A 5 -46.24 -10.15 4.18
CA LEU A 5 -44.95 -10.84 4.17
C LEU A 5 -44.46 -10.95 2.71
N THR A 6 -43.66 -9.98 2.28
CA THR A 6 -42.82 -10.10 1.09
C THR A 6 -41.66 -11.02 1.43
N VAL A 7 -41.80 -12.31 1.13
CA VAL A 7 -40.69 -13.26 1.09
C VAL A 7 -40.02 -13.08 -0.27
N ASP A 8 -38.83 -12.49 -0.29
CA ASP A 8 -37.96 -12.45 -1.47
C ASP A 8 -37.58 -13.88 -1.88
N LEU A 9 -38.35 -14.43 -2.81
CA LEU A 9 -38.06 -15.69 -3.50
C LEU A 9 -37.10 -15.44 -4.66
N PHE A 10 -35.91 -14.89 -4.37
CA PHE A 10 -34.75 -15.13 -5.23
C PHE A 10 -34.15 -16.46 -4.80
N SER A 11 -34.65 -17.55 -5.38
CA SER A 11 -33.96 -18.83 -5.38
C SER A 11 -32.65 -18.66 -6.15
N GLY A 12 -31.61 -18.24 -5.42
CA GLY A 12 -30.26 -18.04 -5.93
C GLY A 12 -29.79 -19.33 -6.58
N ILE A 13 -29.45 -19.25 -7.86
CA ILE A 13 -28.67 -20.30 -8.51
C ILE A 13 -27.39 -20.41 -7.69
N GLU A 14 -27.22 -21.49 -6.92
CA GLU A 14 -25.97 -21.76 -6.21
C GLU A 14 -24.87 -21.95 -7.25
N THR A 15 -24.16 -20.87 -7.52
CA THR A 15 -23.06 -20.88 -8.46
C THR A 15 -21.83 -21.46 -7.79
N LYS A 16 -21.31 -22.53 -8.39
CA LYS A 16 -20.14 -23.23 -7.87
C LYS A 16 -18.90 -22.32 -7.92
N PRO A 17 -18.04 -22.35 -6.88
CA PRO A 17 -16.81 -21.56 -6.87
C PRO A 17 -15.89 -21.97 -8.02
N ARG A 18 -15.20 -20.99 -8.59
CA ARG A 18 -14.20 -21.18 -9.64
C ARG A 18 -12.82 -20.82 -9.10
N TYR A 19 -11.80 -21.50 -9.60
CA TYR A 19 -10.42 -21.33 -9.15
C TYR A 19 -9.53 -20.94 -10.32
N LEU A 20 -8.65 -19.97 -10.11
CA LEU A 20 -7.66 -19.52 -11.10
C LEU A 20 -6.26 -19.92 -10.63
N LEU A 21 -5.46 -20.47 -11.53
CA LEU A 21 -4.08 -20.82 -11.24
C LEU A 21 -3.16 -19.61 -11.41
N THR A 22 -2.25 -19.38 -10.45
CA THR A 22 -1.16 -18.43 -10.60
C THR A 22 0.12 -18.96 -9.92
N SER A 23 1.22 -18.21 -10.02
CA SER A 23 2.43 -18.45 -9.24
C SER A 23 2.51 -17.48 -8.07
N ALA A 24 3.22 -17.84 -7.00
CA ALA A 24 3.50 -16.92 -5.89
C ALA A 24 4.12 -15.58 -6.35
N ARG A 25 4.91 -15.57 -7.43
CA ARG A 25 5.52 -14.35 -7.98
C ARG A 25 4.50 -13.46 -8.68
N HIS A 26 3.59 -14.04 -9.46
CA HIS A 26 2.52 -13.31 -10.14
C HIS A 26 1.47 -12.82 -9.15
N LEU A 27 1.14 -13.64 -8.16
CA LEU A 27 0.21 -13.29 -7.10
C LEU A 27 0.60 -11.98 -6.42
N LEU A 28 1.88 -11.77 -6.11
CA LEU A 28 2.33 -10.50 -5.54
C LEU A 28 1.98 -9.29 -6.40
N ARG A 29 2.04 -9.42 -7.73
CA ARG A 29 1.64 -8.34 -8.64
C ARG A 29 0.13 -8.16 -8.72
N ILE A 30 -0.61 -9.27 -8.71
CA ILE A 30 -2.07 -9.24 -8.63
C ILE A 30 -2.50 -8.45 -7.36
N LEU A 31 -1.97 -8.83 -6.19
CA LEU A 31 -2.31 -8.21 -4.91
C LEU A 31 -1.87 -6.75 -4.79
N ASP A 32 -0.74 -6.40 -5.40
CA ASP A 32 -0.24 -5.02 -5.47
C ASP A 32 -1.17 -4.11 -6.28
N GLN A 33 -1.61 -4.60 -7.45
CA GLN A 33 -2.41 -3.86 -8.42
C GLN A 33 -3.92 -3.87 -8.12
N GLY A 34 -4.38 -4.74 -7.22
CA GLY A 34 -5.83 -4.87 -6.97
C GLY A 34 -6.59 -5.63 -8.08
N LEU A 35 -5.87 -6.28 -9.01
CA LEU A 35 -6.43 -6.75 -10.27
C LEU A 35 -5.83 -8.09 -10.73
N ILE A 36 -6.70 -8.99 -11.19
CA ILE A 36 -6.30 -10.22 -11.89
C ILE A 36 -6.38 -9.95 -13.39
N VAL A 37 -5.29 -10.26 -14.11
CA VAL A 37 -5.21 -10.10 -15.56
C VAL A 37 -4.69 -11.38 -16.21
N PRO A 38 -5.01 -11.64 -17.49
CA PRO A 38 -4.59 -12.85 -18.18
C PRO A 38 -3.07 -13.08 -18.13
N ASP A 39 -2.26 -12.01 -18.16
CA ASP A 39 -0.79 -12.11 -18.13
C ASP A 39 -0.22 -12.63 -16.80
N LEU A 40 -1.04 -12.70 -15.74
CA LEU A 40 -0.62 -13.09 -14.39
C LEU A 40 -1.22 -14.42 -13.91
N VAL A 41 -2.11 -15.02 -14.69
CA VAL A 41 -2.79 -16.29 -14.35
C VAL A 41 -2.59 -17.33 -15.44
N GLY A 42 -2.97 -18.58 -15.15
CA GLY A 42 -2.96 -19.66 -16.13
C GLY A 42 -3.85 -19.30 -17.32
N GLN A 43 -3.38 -19.60 -18.52
CA GLN A 43 -4.10 -19.39 -19.77
C GLN A 43 -4.36 -20.71 -20.48
N THR A 44 -5.49 -20.80 -21.19
CA THR A 44 -5.76 -21.88 -22.13
C THR A 44 -4.97 -21.68 -23.43
N SER A 45 -4.89 -22.69 -24.29
CA SER A 45 -4.28 -22.58 -25.62
C SER A 45 -4.94 -21.53 -26.52
N GLU A 46 -6.20 -21.17 -26.24
CA GLU A 46 -6.95 -20.13 -26.95
C GLU A 46 -6.69 -18.71 -26.39
N GLY A 47 -5.88 -18.58 -25.33
CA GLY A 47 -5.51 -17.30 -24.73
C GLY A 47 -6.48 -16.76 -23.67
N GLY A 48 -7.53 -17.51 -23.34
CA GLY A 48 -8.44 -17.18 -22.23
C GLY A 48 -7.87 -17.53 -20.86
N ILE A 49 -8.41 -16.95 -19.79
CA ILE A 49 -8.05 -17.32 -18.42
C ILE A 49 -8.48 -18.76 -18.15
N ALA A 50 -7.53 -19.62 -17.78
CA ALA A 50 -7.81 -20.98 -17.36
C ALA A 50 -8.51 -20.95 -16.00
N ASN A 51 -9.70 -21.55 -15.95
CA ASN A 51 -10.49 -21.70 -14.73
C ASN A 51 -10.69 -23.17 -14.39
N PHE A 52 -10.81 -23.45 -13.11
CA PHE A 52 -10.92 -24.79 -12.57
C PHE A 52 -12.12 -24.90 -11.64
N GLU A 53 -12.78 -26.05 -11.65
CA GLU A 53 -13.75 -26.46 -10.64
C GLU A 53 -13.06 -27.18 -9.48
N GLU A 54 -13.76 -27.32 -8.37
CA GLU A 54 -13.21 -27.95 -7.16
C GLU A 54 -12.71 -29.39 -7.38
N ASN A 55 -13.42 -30.18 -8.19
CA ASN A 55 -13.01 -31.56 -8.55
C ASN A 55 -11.78 -31.61 -9.49
N GLN A 56 -11.30 -30.46 -9.96
CA GLN A 56 -10.16 -30.33 -10.87
C GLN A 56 -8.88 -29.87 -10.15
N LEU A 57 -8.95 -29.51 -8.87
CA LEU A 57 -7.83 -28.89 -8.14
C LEU A 57 -6.66 -29.85 -7.87
N SER A 58 -6.95 -31.14 -7.69
CA SER A 58 -5.91 -32.17 -7.55
C SER A 58 -4.94 -32.18 -8.73
N LEU A 59 -5.46 -31.97 -9.94
CA LEU A 59 -4.67 -31.99 -11.18
C LEU A 59 -3.67 -30.86 -11.27
N VAL A 60 -4.04 -29.69 -10.77
CA VAL A 60 -3.15 -28.52 -10.74
C VAL A 60 -1.87 -28.85 -9.97
N TRP A 61 -1.98 -29.64 -8.88
CA TRP A 61 -0.87 -30.05 -8.03
C TRP A 61 -0.17 -31.34 -8.46
N GLN A 62 -0.86 -32.23 -9.17
CA GLN A 62 -0.30 -33.50 -9.65
C GLN A 62 0.41 -33.37 -11.01
N SER A 63 0.00 -32.41 -11.84
CA SER A 63 0.48 -32.24 -13.23
C SER A 63 1.98 -31.90 -13.38
N GLY A 64 2.77 -31.92 -12.29
CA GLY A 64 4.19 -31.61 -12.34
C GLY A 64 4.44 -30.23 -12.96
N THR A 65 3.47 -29.31 -12.82
CA THR A 65 3.56 -27.96 -13.36
C THR A 65 4.94 -27.40 -13.02
N PRO A 66 5.64 -26.75 -13.96
CA PRO A 66 6.99 -26.22 -13.73
C PRO A 66 7.03 -25.10 -12.66
N LEU A 67 5.89 -24.80 -12.05
CA LEU A 67 5.72 -23.82 -11.01
C LEU A 67 6.11 -24.44 -9.67
N SER A 68 7.25 -24.02 -9.14
CA SER A 68 7.75 -24.51 -7.85
C SER A 68 6.82 -24.19 -6.67
N ARG A 69 5.95 -23.17 -6.80
CA ARG A 69 5.07 -22.63 -5.74
C ARG A 69 3.81 -21.99 -6.35
N PRO A 70 2.87 -22.82 -6.78
CA PRO A 70 1.63 -22.32 -7.35
C PRO A 70 0.64 -21.87 -6.26
N ALA A 71 -0.27 -20.98 -6.64
CA ALA A 71 -1.36 -20.51 -5.79
C ALA A 71 -2.67 -20.57 -6.58
N LEU A 72 -3.76 -20.88 -5.89
CA LEU A 72 -5.10 -20.92 -6.46
C LEU A 72 -5.90 -19.73 -5.92
N ILE A 73 -6.50 -18.93 -6.80
CA ILE A 73 -7.36 -17.82 -6.43
C ILE A 73 -8.79 -18.30 -6.58
N GLU A 74 -9.55 -18.39 -5.48
CA GLU A 74 -10.97 -18.69 -5.52
C GLU A 74 -11.76 -17.40 -5.77
N ILE A 75 -12.60 -17.40 -6.79
CA ILE A 75 -13.42 -16.26 -7.17
C ILE A 75 -14.91 -16.56 -6.97
N ASN A 76 -15.63 -15.55 -6.48
CA ASN A 76 -17.06 -15.55 -6.29
C ASN A 76 -17.75 -15.17 -7.59
N ASN A 77 -18.19 -16.19 -8.33
CA ASN A 77 -19.26 -16.10 -9.33
C ASN A 77 -19.22 -14.94 -10.35
N SER A 78 -18.04 -14.44 -10.71
CA SER A 78 -17.91 -13.58 -11.87
C SER A 78 -17.94 -14.44 -13.13
N GLU A 79 -18.64 -13.96 -14.16
CA GLU A 79 -18.37 -14.40 -15.53
C GLU A 79 -16.87 -14.23 -15.78
N ILE A 80 -16.15 -15.34 -15.93
CA ILE A 80 -14.72 -15.33 -16.26
C ILE A 80 -14.64 -15.04 -17.74
N ASP A 81 -14.77 -13.76 -18.08
CA ASP A 81 -14.46 -13.28 -19.41
C ASP A 81 -12.93 -13.38 -19.65
N ALA A 82 -12.51 -13.37 -20.91
CA ALA A 82 -11.10 -13.34 -21.30
C ALA A 82 -10.35 -12.05 -20.86
N GLY A 83 -11.02 -11.15 -20.15
CA GLY A 83 -10.52 -9.86 -19.71
C GLY A 83 -9.88 -9.90 -18.32
N SER A 84 -10.05 -8.83 -17.55
CA SER A 84 -9.57 -8.72 -16.17
C SER A 84 -10.67 -9.03 -15.15
N ILE A 85 -10.27 -9.40 -13.94
CA ILE A 85 -11.17 -9.68 -12.81
C ILE A 85 -10.72 -8.82 -11.62
N PRO A 86 -11.63 -8.05 -10.99
CA PRO A 86 -11.28 -7.25 -9.82
C PRO A 86 -11.03 -8.14 -8.60
N LEU A 87 -10.10 -7.75 -7.72
CA LEU A 87 -9.86 -8.52 -6.49
C LEU A 87 -11.02 -8.50 -5.48
N ALA A 88 -12.00 -7.62 -5.70
CA ALA A 88 -13.23 -7.59 -4.93
C ALA A 88 -14.05 -8.89 -5.06
N ASP A 89 -13.82 -9.65 -6.14
CA ASP A 89 -14.48 -10.94 -6.40
C ASP A 89 -13.71 -12.12 -5.80
N VAL A 90 -12.53 -11.91 -5.21
CA VAL A 90 -11.74 -12.99 -4.61
C VAL A 90 -12.27 -13.33 -3.22
N SER A 91 -12.66 -14.59 -3.02
CA SER A 91 -13.10 -15.07 -1.71
C SER A 91 -11.93 -15.46 -0.82
N ARG A 92 -10.95 -16.16 -1.39
CA ARG A 92 -9.72 -16.60 -0.71
C ARG A 92 -8.64 -17.02 -1.70
N ILE A 93 -7.42 -17.10 -1.19
CA ILE A 93 -6.25 -17.56 -1.92
C ILE A 93 -5.71 -18.81 -1.23
N LEU A 94 -5.61 -19.89 -1.99
CA LEU A 94 -5.28 -21.23 -1.52
C LEU A 94 -3.86 -21.62 -1.92
N PHE A 95 -3.12 -22.15 -0.94
CA PHE A 95 -1.80 -22.75 -1.13
C PHE A 95 -1.85 -24.25 -0.89
N LYS A 96 -0.86 -24.98 -1.41
CA LYS A 96 -0.74 -26.42 -1.17
C LYS A 96 -0.45 -26.72 0.30
N SER A 97 0.34 -25.87 0.95
CA SER A 97 0.73 -26.05 2.35
C SER A 97 0.86 -24.71 3.06
N LYS A 98 0.81 -24.76 4.39
CA LYS A 98 0.98 -23.58 5.23
C LYS A 98 2.36 -22.93 5.04
N ASP A 99 3.39 -23.75 4.85
CA ASP A 99 4.78 -23.30 4.64
C ASP A 99 4.92 -22.43 3.38
N GLU A 100 4.20 -22.74 2.30
CA GLU A 100 4.23 -21.96 1.07
C GLU A 100 3.58 -20.58 1.23
N TYR A 101 2.44 -20.54 1.92
CA TYR A 101 1.77 -19.30 2.29
C TYR A 101 2.64 -18.45 3.23
N GLU A 102 3.22 -19.04 4.27
CA GLU A 102 4.10 -18.33 5.21
C GLU A 102 5.39 -17.80 4.52
N ASP A 103 5.91 -18.52 3.52
CA ASP A 103 7.02 -18.04 2.69
C ASP A 103 6.64 -16.81 1.88
N LEU A 104 5.44 -16.78 1.28
CA LEU A 104 4.95 -15.61 0.55
C LEU A 104 4.93 -14.37 1.44
N LEU A 105 4.32 -14.49 2.63
CA LEU A 105 4.26 -13.40 3.61
C LEU A 105 5.65 -12.94 4.05
N CYS A 106 6.59 -13.87 4.19
CA CYS A 106 7.98 -13.55 4.57
C CYS A 106 8.74 -12.76 3.49
N ARG A 107 8.28 -12.72 2.23
CA ARG A 107 8.95 -11.94 1.17
C ARG A 107 8.74 -10.44 1.33
N GLY A 108 7.71 -10.01 2.06
CA GLY A 108 7.61 -8.68 2.66
C GLY A 108 7.70 -7.51 1.67
N TYR A 109 6.86 -7.50 0.64
CA TYR A 109 6.75 -6.35 -0.26
C TYR A 109 6.02 -5.21 0.47
N GLU A 110 6.66 -4.04 0.52
CA GLU A 110 6.17 -2.89 1.29
C GLU A 110 4.85 -2.33 0.77
N ASN A 111 4.50 -2.62 -0.49
CA ASN A 111 3.31 -2.12 -1.17
C ASN A 111 2.16 -3.15 -1.31
N VAL A 112 2.33 -4.37 -0.79
CA VAL A 112 1.31 -5.44 -0.92
C VAL A 112 0.45 -5.55 0.35
N PRO A 113 -0.87 -5.27 0.28
CA PRO A 113 -1.74 -5.22 1.45
C PRO A 113 -2.28 -6.62 1.83
N PHE A 114 -1.40 -7.52 2.28
CA PHE A 114 -1.76 -8.92 2.55
C PHE A 114 -2.97 -9.10 3.49
N CYS A 115 -3.13 -8.26 4.51
CA CYS A 115 -4.22 -8.41 5.48
C CYS A 115 -5.62 -8.12 4.92
N LEU A 116 -5.72 -7.61 3.69
CA LEU A 116 -7.02 -7.44 3.00
C LEU A 116 -7.55 -8.76 2.42
N PHE A 117 -6.73 -9.82 2.41
CA PHE A 117 -7.05 -11.08 1.75
C PHE A 117 -7.08 -12.24 2.75
N LYS A 118 -7.96 -13.20 2.45
CA LYS A 118 -8.00 -14.46 3.17
C LYS A 118 -7.05 -15.46 2.50
N PHE A 119 -6.07 -15.93 3.26
CA PHE A 119 -5.14 -16.97 2.83
C PHE A 119 -5.41 -18.27 3.58
N ASP A 120 -5.53 -19.36 2.84
CA ASP A 120 -5.86 -20.69 3.36
C ASP A 120 -4.99 -21.77 2.71
N THR A 121 -5.01 -22.96 3.30
CA THR A 121 -4.43 -24.17 2.69
C THR A 121 -5.53 -25.02 2.07
N LEU A 122 -5.26 -25.58 0.90
CA LEU A 122 -6.19 -26.51 0.26
C LEU A 122 -6.33 -27.77 1.15
N PRO A 123 -7.55 -28.16 1.56
CA PRO A 123 -7.75 -29.38 2.34
C PRO A 123 -7.34 -30.62 1.54
N GLU A 124 -6.62 -31.56 2.16
CA GLU A 124 -6.20 -32.81 1.51
C GLU A 124 -7.39 -33.60 0.95
N SER A 125 -8.56 -33.52 1.59
CA SER A 125 -9.80 -34.17 1.13
C SER A 125 -10.29 -33.66 -0.24
N LYS A 126 -9.88 -32.47 -0.68
CA LYS A 126 -10.21 -31.93 -2.00
C LYS A 126 -9.25 -32.40 -3.10
N LEU A 127 -8.19 -33.13 -2.74
CA LEU A 127 -7.23 -33.70 -3.68
C LEU A 127 -7.71 -35.07 -4.19
N ILE A 128 -8.67 -35.07 -5.11
CA ILE A 128 -9.18 -36.32 -5.70
C ILE A 128 -8.17 -36.89 -6.72
N GLU A 129 -7.64 -38.09 -6.48
CA GLU A 129 -6.55 -38.66 -7.28
C GLU A 129 -6.90 -39.11 -8.72
N ASN A 130 -8.19 -39.13 -9.10
CA ASN A 130 -8.67 -39.77 -10.33
C ASN A 130 -9.30 -38.83 -11.36
N SER A 131 -9.11 -37.52 -11.28
CA SER A 131 -9.60 -36.62 -12.34
C SER A 131 -8.64 -36.63 -13.52
N THR A 132 -9.14 -36.93 -14.72
CA THR A 132 -8.39 -36.78 -15.98
C THR A 132 -8.95 -35.57 -16.74
N ILE A 133 -8.18 -34.49 -16.81
CA ILE A 133 -8.49 -33.35 -17.69
C ILE A 133 -7.45 -33.29 -18.81
N ARG A 134 -7.94 -33.08 -20.03
CA ARG A 134 -7.15 -32.92 -21.27
C ARG A 134 -6.86 -31.46 -21.63
N ALA A 135 -7.27 -30.49 -20.81
CA ALA A 135 -7.04 -29.09 -21.09
C ALA A 135 -5.57 -28.72 -20.85
N GLU A 136 -4.87 -28.38 -21.94
CA GLU A 136 -3.55 -27.78 -21.86
C GLU A 136 -3.68 -26.33 -21.38
N PHE A 137 -3.00 -26.02 -20.28
CA PHE A 137 -2.86 -24.65 -19.78
C PHE A 137 -1.39 -24.34 -19.55
N PHE A 138 -1.04 -23.06 -19.65
CA PHE A 138 0.31 -22.59 -19.37
C PHE A 138 0.26 -21.31 -18.53
N LEU A 139 1.35 -21.01 -17.83
CA LEU A 139 1.49 -19.74 -17.13
C LEU A 139 2.37 -18.82 -17.99
N PRO A 140 1.92 -17.60 -18.33
CA PRO A 140 2.73 -16.65 -19.08
C PRO A 140 4.06 -16.36 -18.36
N LYS A 141 5.12 -16.08 -19.12
CA LYS A 141 6.39 -15.64 -18.52
C LYS A 141 6.22 -14.21 -18.02
N LEU A 142 6.57 -13.94 -16.76
CA LEU A 142 6.53 -12.57 -16.23
C LEU A 142 7.55 -11.66 -16.94
N ASP A 143 7.05 -10.77 -17.79
CA ASP A 143 7.79 -9.59 -18.25
C ASP A 143 7.29 -8.37 -17.48
N GLN A 144 8.06 -7.96 -16.46
CA GLN A 144 7.69 -6.83 -15.63
C GLN A 144 7.63 -5.52 -16.41
N ARG A 145 8.51 -5.33 -17.41
CA ARG A 145 8.53 -4.08 -18.18
C ARG A 145 7.33 -4.00 -19.11
N ALA A 146 7.02 -5.10 -19.80
CA ALA A 146 5.84 -5.16 -20.66
C ALA A 146 4.55 -4.97 -19.85
N LEU A 147 4.45 -5.63 -18.69
CA LEU A 147 3.30 -5.51 -17.80
C LEU A 147 3.13 -4.08 -17.28
N SER A 148 4.20 -3.49 -16.72
CA SER A 148 4.17 -2.10 -16.26
C SER A 148 3.72 -1.18 -17.39
N LYS A 149 4.33 -1.27 -18.57
CA LYS A 149 3.94 -0.45 -19.73
C LYS A 149 2.47 -0.64 -20.12
N LYS A 150 1.96 -1.88 -20.09
CA LYS A 150 0.58 -2.22 -20.46
C LYS A 150 -0.44 -1.63 -19.50
N TYR A 151 -0.18 -1.63 -18.19
CA TYR A 151 -1.17 -1.23 -17.17
C TYR A 151 -0.91 0.15 -16.56
N ARG A 152 0.20 0.82 -16.93
CA ARG A 152 0.61 2.10 -16.35
C ARG A 152 -0.45 3.19 -16.42
N HIS A 153 -1.11 3.33 -17.56
CA HIS A 153 -2.09 4.39 -17.75
C HIS A 153 -3.27 4.26 -16.77
N PHE A 154 -3.71 3.03 -16.47
CA PHE A 154 -4.72 2.77 -15.45
C PHE A 154 -4.21 3.08 -14.05
N ASP A 155 -3.01 2.60 -13.72
CA ASP A 155 -2.37 2.82 -12.42
C ASP A 155 -2.15 4.31 -12.11
N SER A 156 -1.73 5.08 -13.10
CA SER A 156 -1.55 6.54 -13.02
C SER A 156 -2.89 7.26 -12.82
N ALA A 157 -3.91 6.86 -13.58
CA ALA A 157 -5.24 7.44 -13.47
C ALA A 157 -5.87 7.19 -12.11
N ILE A 158 -5.77 5.95 -11.59
CA ILE A 158 -6.24 5.63 -10.23
C ILE A 158 -5.49 6.45 -9.18
N ALA A 159 -4.18 6.66 -9.32
CA ALA A 159 -3.43 7.51 -8.40
C ALA A 159 -3.95 8.95 -8.39
N GLY A 160 -4.24 9.50 -9.58
CA GLY A 160 -4.90 10.81 -9.72
C GLY A 160 -6.28 10.84 -9.06
N ILE A 161 -7.12 9.85 -9.31
CA ILE A 161 -8.45 9.74 -8.70
C ILE A 161 -8.35 9.66 -7.18
N ASN A 162 -7.41 8.85 -6.67
CA ASN A 162 -7.11 8.75 -5.25
C ASN A 162 -6.72 10.12 -4.68
N TYR A 163 -5.83 10.86 -5.35
CA TYR A 163 -5.45 12.20 -4.95
C TYR A 163 -6.65 13.16 -4.89
N LEU A 164 -7.53 13.12 -5.90
CA LEU A 164 -8.76 13.93 -5.93
C LEU A 164 -9.70 13.59 -4.76
N ILE A 165 -9.91 12.30 -4.51
CA ILE A 165 -10.78 11.83 -3.43
C ILE A 165 -10.25 12.31 -2.07
N PHE A 166 -8.96 12.15 -1.80
CA PHE A 166 -8.37 12.56 -0.51
C PHE A 166 -8.23 14.08 -0.37
N SER A 167 -8.20 14.81 -1.48
CA SER A 167 -8.18 16.27 -1.47
C SER A 167 -9.54 16.89 -1.19
N ASN A 168 -10.62 16.22 -1.59
CA ASN A 168 -11.98 16.70 -1.39
C ASN A 168 -12.54 16.20 -0.06
N LYS A 169 -13.05 17.11 0.77
CA LYS A 169 -13.68 16.73 2.05
C LYS A 169 -15.18 16.55 1.95
N LYS A 170 -15.80 17.03 0.87
CA LYS A 170 -17.25 17.05 0.70
C LYS A 170 -17.73 15.78 0.03
N GLU A 171 -18.77 15.17 0.62
CA GLU A 171 -19.37 13.93 0.12
C GLU A 171 -19.75 14.03 -1.37
N ASN A 172 -20.47 15.08 -1.75
CA ASN A 172 -20.99 15.23 -3.12
C ASN A 172 -19.86 15.26 -4.17
N GLU A 173 -18.78 16.00 -3.91
CA GLU A 173 -17.64 16.11 -4.81
C GLU A 173 -16.89 14.77 -4.96
N ILE A 174 -16.76 14.02 -3.86
CA ILE A 174 -16.18 12.66 -3.88
C ILE A 174 -17.05 11.71 -4.69
N LEU A 175 -18.37 11.75 -4.52
CA LEU A 175 -19.29 10.89 -5.24
C LEU A 175 -19.36 11.22 -6.73
N GLU A 176 -19.34 12.50 -7.09
CA GLU A 176 -19.26 12.93 -8.49
C GLU A 176 -17.96 12.48 -9.14
N THR A 177 -16.85 12.60 -8.41
CA THR A 177 -15.55 12.07 -8.83
C THR A 177 -15.66 10.57 -9.09
N ILE A 178 -16.13 9.77 -8.13
CA ILE A 178 -16.29 8.31 -8.30
C ILE A 178 -17.18 7.98 -9.52
N LYS A 179 -18.35 8.63 -9.64
CA LYS A 179 -19.30 8.42 -10.75
C LYS A 179 -18.67 8.71 -12.11
N ALA A 180 -17.91 9.79 -12.22
CA ALA A 180 -17.26 10.16 -13.46
C ALA A 180 -16.29 9.07 -13.96
N TYR A 181 -15.68 8.30 -13.06
CA TYR A 181 -14.67 7.29 -13.39
C TYR A 181 -15.17 5.86 -13.54
N CYS A 182 -16.41 5.60 -13.13
CA CYS A 182 -17.08 4.33 -13.40
C CYS A 182 -17.45 4.12 -14.89
N ASN A 183 -17.28 5.15 -15.74
CA ASN A 183 -17.46 5.02 -17.18
C ASN A 183 -16.43 4.05 -17.79
N SER A 184 -16.90 3.21 -18.72
CA SER A 184 -16.10 2.17 -19.39
C SER A 184 -15.03 2.71 -20.36
N ASP A 185 -15.12 3.97 -20.80
CA ASP A 185 -14.18 4.58 -21.74
C ASP A 185 -13.06 5.36 -21.02
N PHE A 186 -11.92 4.69 -20.86
CA PHE A 186 -10.73 5.29 -20.24
C PHE A 186 -10.27 6.61 -20.88
N ARG A 187 -10.45 6.80 -22.21
CA ARG A 187 -10.01 8.04 -22.87
C ARG A 187 -10.88 9.22 -22.43
N LYS A 188 -12.20 9.01 -22.40
CA LYS A 188 -13.14 10.01 -21.88
C LYS A 188 -12.86 10.34 -20.41
N ASN A 189 -12.36 9.38 -19.64
CA ASN A 189 -11.99 9.62 -18.24
C ASN A 189 -10.79 10.56 -18.10
N ILE A 190 -9.74 10.43 -18.94
CA ILE A 190 -8.61 11.39 -18.95
C ILE A 190 -9.10 12.80 -19.33
N GLU A 191 -9.98 12.91 -20.33
CA GLU A 191 -10.56 14.18 -20.76
C GLU A 191 -11.43 14.79 -19.66
N SER A 192 -12.20 13.96 -18.95
CA SER A 192 -13.00 14.34 -17.79
C SER A 192 -12.12 14.87 -16.65
N ILE A 193 -11.05 14.15 -16.27
CA ILE A 193 -10.05 14.58 -15.27
C ILE A 193 -9.50 15.95 -15.64
N SER A 194 -9.05 16.09 -16.89
CA SER A 194 -8.40 17.31 -17.35
C SER A 194 -9.38 18.50 -17.36
N SER A 195 -10.64 18.26 -17.70
CA SER A 195 -11.70 19.27 -17.67
C SER A 195 -12.10 19.66 -16.24
N GLN A 196 -12.22 18.67 -15.34
CA GLN A 196 -12.50 18.88 -13.92
C GLN A 196 -11.39 19.72 -13.28
N LEU A 197 -10.13 19.36 -13.50
CA LEU A 197 -8.97 20.12 -13.01
C LEU A 197 -8.95 21.53 -13.57
N ALA A 198 -9.13 21.71 -14.89
CA ALA A 198 -9.16 23.04 -15.50
C ALA A 198 -10.26 23.94 -14.92
N SER A 199 -11.45 23.37 -14.62
CA SER A 199 -12.57 24.11 -14.04
C SER A 199 -12.30 24.65 -12.63
N GLN A 200 -11.34 24.06 -11.91
CA GLN A 200 -10.97 24.50 -10.56
C GLN A 200 -9.99 25.68 -10.58
N PHE A 201 -9.14 25.78 -11.59
CA PHE A 201 -8.00 26.72 -11.57
C PHE A 201 -8.12 27.85 -12.60
N GLU A 202 -8.64 27.57 -13.80
CA GLU A 202 -8.61 28.52 -14.91
C GLU A 202 -9.89 28.42 -15.75
N LYS A 203 -11.02 28.78 -15.13
CA LYS A 203 -12.37 28.69 -15.74
C LYS A 203 -12.54 29.39 -17.09
N SER A 204 -11.64 30.31 -17.45
CA SER A 204 -11.77 31.16 -18.64
C SER A 204 -10.85 30.79 -19.80
N ASP A 205 -9.88 29.88 -19.61
CA ASP A 205 -8.95 29.49 -20.69
C ASP A 205 -9.34 28.12 -21.28
N PRO A 206 -9.86 28.08 -22.53
CA PRO A 206 -10.26 26.84 -23.18
C PRO A 206 -9.07 25.93 -23.53
N THR A 207 -7.83 26.43 -23.46
CA THR A 207 -6.62 25.63 -23.75
C THR A 207 -6.15 24.80 -22.56
N THR A 208 -6.51 25.20 -21.33
CA THR A 208 -6.05 24.55 -20.09
C THR A 208 -6.34 23.04 -20.02
N PRO A 209 -7.54 22.53 -20.35
CA PRO A 209 -7.78 21.09 -20.38
C PRO A 209 -6.85 20.33 -21.34
N THR A 210 -6.50 20.95 -22.48
CA THR A 210 -5.59 20.35 -23.47
C THR A 210 -4.16 20.30 -22.93
N ILE A 211 -3.71 21.35 -22.25
CA ILE A 211 -2.39 21.41 -21.60
C ILE A 211 -2.28 20.32 -20.53
N ILE A 212 -3.27 20.22 -19.64
CA ILE A 212 -3.31 19.19 -18.58
C ILE A 212 -3.30 17.79 -19.20
N SER A 213 -4.25 17.48 -20.08
CA SER A 213 -4.36 16.14 -20.68
C SER A 213 -3.10 15.72 -21.44
N THR A 214 -2.44 16.66 -22.12
CA THR A 214 -1.17 16.40 -22.82
C THR A 214 -0.06 16.08 -21.82
N TYR A 215 0.04 16.84 -20.73
CA TYR A 215 1.04 16.58 -19.70
C TYR A 215 0.81 15.22 -19.01
N LEU A 216 -0.43 14.87 -18.67
CA LEU A 216 -0.76 13.56 -18.08
C LEU A 216 -0.35 12.39 -18.97
N LYS A 217 -0.53 12.51 -20.30
CA LYS A 217 -0.07 11.51 -21.27
C LYS A 217 1.45 11.40 -21.30
N VAL A 218 2.15 12.53 -21.27
CA VAL A 218 3.63 12.58 -21.22
C VAL A 218 4.15 11.85 -19.96
N LEU A 219 3.52 12.07 -18.81
CA LEU A 219 3.89 11.37 -17.56
C LEU A 219 3.72 9.85 -17.66
N ILE A 220 2.67 9.37 -18.33
CA ILE A 220 2.44 7.94 -18.56
C ILE A 220 3.53 7.34 -19.46
N GLU A 221 3.94 8.08 -20.50
CA GLU A 221 4.89 7.60 -21.52
C GLU A 221 6.36 7.65 -21.08
N ASN A 222 6.70 8.52 -20.12
CA ASN A 222 8.09 8.77 -19.71
C ASN A 222 8.52 7.99 -18.46
N GLU A 223 7.68 7.10 -17.93
CA GLU A 223 8.09 6.21 -16.85
C GLU A 223 8.95 5.03 -17.38
N GLY A 224 10.01 4.66 -16.63
CA GLY A 224 10.44 3.26 -16.64
C GLY A 224 11.93 2.94 -16.61
N ASN A 225 12.87 3.89 -16.63
CA ASN A 225 14.30 3.54 -16.68
C ASN A 225 15.23 4.39 -15.78
N GLY A 226 14.73 4.91 -14.65
CA GLY A 226 15.61 5.33 -13.55
C GLY A 226 16.31 6.68 -13.69
N SER A 227 15.87 7.56 -14.58
CA SER A 227 16.29 8.96 -14.53
C SER A 227 15.15 9.88 -14.97
N TRP A 228 14.61 10.64 -14.02
CA TRP A 228 13.78 11.80 -14.30
C TRP A 228 14.63 12.86 -15.01
N VAL A 229 14.60 12.87 -16.34
CA VAL A 229 15.37 13.84 -17.15
C VAL A 229 14.46 15.00 -17.50
N ARG A 230 14.56 16.08 -16.72
CA ARG A 230 13.72 17.29 -16.83
C ARG A 230 13.62 17.80 -18.26
N GLU A 231 14.74 17.93 -18.97
CA GLU A 231 14.77 18.42 -20.35
C GLU A 231 13.96 17.54 -21.32
N GLN A 232 14.06 16.21 -21.19
CA GLN A 232 13.32 15.28 -22.05
C GLN A 232 11.80 15.37 -21.81
N ILE A 233 11.39 15.55 -20.56
CA ILE A 233 9.98 15.69 -20.20
C ILE A 233 9.42 16.99 -20.79
N ILE A 234 10.16 18.10 -20.69
CA ILE A 234 9.79 19.38 -21.29
C ILE A 234 9.66 19.24 -22.81
N ASP A 235 10.64 18.60 -23.45
CA ASP A 235 10.65 18.41 -24.91
C ASP A 235 9.50 17.53 -25.39
N ASN A 236 9.23 16.44 -24.68
CA ASN A 236 8.13 15.53 -25.00
C ASN A 236 6.77 16.22 -24.78
N PHE A 237 6.64 17.01 -23.72
CA PHE A 237 5.44 17.80 -23.46
C PHE A 237 5.18 18.83 -24.56
N VAL A 238 6.16 19.66 -24.91
CA VAL A 238 5.99 20.68 -25.97
C VAL A 238 5.72 20.05 -27.33
N ARG A 239 6.37 18.91 -27.64
CA ARG A 239 6.16 18.18 -28.90
C ARG A 239 4.75 17.55 -28.97
N ALA A 240 4.19 17.12 -27.83
CA ALA A 240 2.89 16.46 -27.78
C ALA A 240 1.71 17.45 -27.85
N LEU A 241 1.95 18.75 -27.61
CA LEU A 241 0.92 19.78 -27.68
C LEU A 241 0.50 20.05 -29.14
N PRO A 242 -0.80 20.24 -29.43
CA PRO A 242 -1.29 20.61 -30.75
C PRO A 242 -0.65 21.90 -31.30
N ASP A 243 -0.41 21.93 -32.61
CA ASP A 243 0.21 23.08 -33.28
C ASP A 243 -0.72 24.30 -33.35
N ASN A 244 -2.04 24.10 -33.31
CA ASN A 244 -3.06 25.14 -33.43
C ASN A 244 -3.51 25.73 -32.08
N LEU A 245 -2.75 25.51 -30.99
CA LEU A 245 -3.05 26.11 -29.69
C LEU A 245 -2.83 27.63 -29.72
N SER A 246 -3.82 28.40 -29.26
CA SER A 246 -3.73 29.87 -29.19
C SER A 246 -2.60 30.35 -28.26
N SER A 247 -2.22 29.56 -27.26
CA SER A 247 -1.15 29.85 -26.29
C SER A 247 0.23 29.32 -26.70
N ARG A 248 0.45 28.97 -27.99
CA ARG A 248 1.68 28.31 -28.45
C ARG A 248 2.95 29.15 -28.21
N GLU A 249 2.89 30.45 -28.46
CA GLU A 249 4.03 31.36 -28.26
C GLU A 249 4.39 31.47 -26.77
N ASP A 250 3.38 31.61 -25.91
CA ASP A 250 3.56 31.65 -24.45
C ASP A 250 4.16 30.34 -23.92
N ILE A 251 3.71 29.20 -24.44
CA ILE A 251 4.25 27.89 -24.08
C ILE A 251 5.70 27.72 -24.56
N ALA A 252 6.05 28.25 -25.75
CA ALA A 252 7.43 28.22 -26.23
C ALA A 252 8.36 29.07 -25.35
N ALA A 253 7.91 30.27 -24.97
CA ALA A 253 8.63 31.13 -24.02
C ALA A 253 8.77 30.47 -22.65
N TRP A 254 7.69 29.87 -22.13
CA TRP A 254 7.69 29.10 -20.90
C TRP A 254 8.68 27.93 -20.96
N SER A 255 8.68 27.14 -22.05
CA SER A 255 9.58 26.01 -22.24
C SER A 255 11.04 26.42 -22.20
N SER A 256 11.39 27.52 -22.88
CA SER A 256 12.75 28.08 -22.83
C SER A 256 13.13 28.45 -21.40
N MET A 257 12.24 29.14 -20.67
CA MET A 257 12.45 29.48 -19.27
C MET A 257 12.65 28.23 -18.39
N VAL A 258 11.83 27.19 -18.53
CA VAL A 258 11.97 25.96 -17.71
C VAL A 258 13.31 25.26 -17.97
N LYS A 259 13.80 25.27 -19.22
CA LYS A 259 15.12 24.74 -19.57
C LYS A 259 16.24 25.55 -18.93
N ASP A 260 16.16 26.88 -18.95
CA ASP A 260 17.15 27.74 -18.31
C ASP A 260 17.20 27.53 -16.79
N ILE A 261 16.04 27.37 -16.15
CA ILE A 261 15.95 27.02 -14.71
C ILE A 261 16.59 25.65 -14.46
N SER A 262 16.28 24.66 -15.29
CA SER A 262 16.81 23.30 -15.14
C SER A 262 18.34 23.23 -15.30
N ARG A 263 18.94 24.19 -16.00
CA ARG A 263 20.39 24.35 -16.18
C ARG A 263 21.05 25.23 -15.12
N GLY A 264 20.27 25.83 -14.21
CA GLY A 264 20.77 26.81 -13.23
C GLY A 264 21.19 28.14 -13.86
N ILE A 265 20.73 28.45 -15.07
CA ILE A 265 21.00 29.73 -15.76
C ILE A 265 20.06 30.82 -15.20
N ARG A 266 18.88 30.41 -14.74
CA ARG A 266 17.83 31.31 -14.24
C ARG A 266 17.28 30.80 -12.91
N ASP A 267 17.01 31.72 -11.99
CA ASP A 267 16.33 31.41 -10.74
C ASP A 267 14.86 31.01 -10.97
N MET A 268 14.32 30.22 -10.05
CA MET A 268 12.91 29.86 -10.06
C MET A 268 12.04 31.12 -9.92
N PRO A 269 11.06 31.36 -10.81
CA PRO A 269 10.11 32.45 -10.63
C PRO A 269 9.20 32.19 -9.42
N VAL A 270 8.53 33.23 -8.93
CA VAL A 270 7.50 33.07 -7.90
C VAL A 270 6.36 32.20 -8.44
N LEU A 271 6.05 31.12 -7.72
CA LEU A 271 5.06 30.12 -8.13
C LEU A 271 3.72 30.35 -7.41
N ASN A 272 3.23 31.60 -7.36
CA ASN A 272 1.95 31.93 -6.73
C ASN A 272 0.74 31.54 -7.61
N ASP A 273 -0.48 31.73 -7.12
CA ASP A 273 -1.72 31.37 -7.82
C ASP A 273 -2.20 32.44 -8.84
N GLU A 274 -1.35 33.41 -9.20
CA GLU A 274 -1.70 34.46 -10.15
C GLU A 274 -1.40 34.08 -11.61
N LYS A 275 -2.44 33.72 -12.36
CA LYS A 275 -2.38 33.35 -13.81
C LYS A 275 -1.46 32.16 -14.10
N ASN A 276 -1.75 31.44 -15.18
CA ASN A 276 -0.93 30.31 -15.66
C ASN A 276 -0.64 29.29 -14.55
N ILE A 277 -1.62 29.02 -13.68
CA ILE A 277 -1.52 28.13 -12.53
C ILE A 277 -1.05 26.76 -12.99
N VAL A 278 -1.58 26.27 -14.12
CA VAL A 278 -1.23 24.98 -14.68
C VAL A 278 0.23 24.91 -15.10
N LEU A 279 0.73 25.88 -15.86
CA LEU A 279 2.13 25.90 -16.31
C LEU A 279 3.11 26.04 -15.13
N ARG A 280 2.70 26.74 -14.07
CA ARG A 280 3.49 26.86 -12.83
C ARG A 280 3.49 25.56 -12.03
N ALA A 281 2.36 24.87 -11.95
CA ALA A 281 2.26 23.55 -11.32
C ALA A 281 3.09 22.50 -12.09
N ILE A 282 3.05 22.54 -13.43
CA ILE A 282 3.92 21.70 -14.28
C ILE A 282 5.38 21.99 -13.99
N LEU A 283 5.79 23.27 -13.93
CA LEU A 283 7.16 23.66 -13.58
C LEU A 283 7.54 23.14 -12.18
N LEU A 284 6.69 23.32 -11.17
CA LEU A 284 6.94 22.83 -9.81
C LEU A 284 7.17 21.32 -9.78
N HIS A 285 6.32 20.56 -10.47
CA HIS A 285 6.42 19.10 -10.58
C HIS A 285 7.68 18.65 -11.35
N ILE A 286 8.02 19.33 -12.46
CA ILE A 286 9.27 19.03 -13.21
C ILE A 286 10.50 19.17 -12.32
N GLN A 287 10.51 20.15 -11.42
CA GLN A 287 11.64 20.36 -10.52
C GLN A 287 11.60 19.41 -9.31
N ASN A 288 10.40 19.03 -8.87
CA ASN A 288 10.11 18.21 -7.69
C ASN A 288 9.13 17.07 -8.06
N PRO A 289 9.62 15.95 -8.62
CA PRO A 289 8.75 14.90 -9.18
C PRO A 289 8.00 14.05 -8.15
N ASP A 290 8.39 14.11 -6.88
CA ASP A 290 7.75 13.37 -5.79
C ASP A 290 7.00 14.32 -4.85
N GLU A 291 5.90 13.81 -4.28
CA GLU A 291 5.01 14.57 -3.41
C GLU A 291 5.73 15.12 -2.17
N ASN A 292 6.66 14.36 -1.59
CA ASN A 292 7.43 14.81 -0.42
C ASN A 292 8.30 16.04 -0.77
N SER A 293 8.93 16.05 -1.94
CA SER A 293 9.66 17.23 -2.43
C SER A 293 8.75 18.43 -2.65
N ILE A 294 7.55 18.24 -3.20
CA ILE A 294 6.57 19.33 -3.35
C ILE A 294 6.12 19.86 -1.99
N ASN A 295 5.85 18.98 -1.03
CA ASN A 295 5.44 19.38 0.32
C ASN A 295 6.54 20.17 1.04
N ARG A 296 7.82 19.81 0.87
CA ARG A 296 8.95 20.61 1.39
C ARG A 296 8.99 22.03 0.79
N MET A 297 8.60 22.20 -0.47
CA MET A 297 8.57 23.53 -1.09
C MET A 297 7.52 24.45 -0.45
N LYS A 298 6.44 23.90 0.12
CA LYS A 298 5.42 24.67 0.86
C LYS A 298 5.97 25.30 2.14
N GLU A 299 7.05 24.76 2.69
CA GLU A 299 7.71 25.26 3.90
C GLU A 299 8.81 26.29 3.58
N SER A 300 9.09 26.53 2.30
CA SER A 300 10.15 27.44 1.88
C SER A 300 9.73 28.93 1.99
N PRO A 301 10.68 29.88 2.10
CA PRO A 301 10.38 31.32 2.10
C PRO A 301 9.67 31.80 0.83
N SER A 302 9.77 31.04 -0.26
CA SER A 302 9.10 31.27 -1.54
C SER A 302 8.10 30.16 -1.81
N ALA A 303 7.28 29.84 -0.80
CA ALA A 303 6.24 28.83 -0.88
C ALA A 303 5.37 29.04 -2.15
N PRO A 304 5.14 27.98 -2.95
CA PRO A 304 4.21 28.07 -4.05
C PRO A 304 2.80 28.34 -3.53
N GLY A 305 1.95 28.90 -4.39
CA GLY A 305 0.53 29.07 -4.11
C GLY A 305 -0.17 27.74 -3.82
N GLU A 306 -1.32 27.81 -3.17
CA GLU A 306 -2.05 26.62 -2.73
C GLU A 306 -2.54 25.82 -3.94
N ALA A 307 -3.12 26.49 -4.93
CA ALA A 307 -3.59 25.86 -6.16
C ALA A 307 -2.43 25.27 -6.99
N VAL A 308 -1.33 26.01 -7.12
CA VAL A 308 -0.12 25.51 -7.80
C VAL A 308 0.44 24.28 -7.10
N SER A 309 0.55 24.31 -5.77
CA SER A 309 1.06 23.19 -4.98
C SER A 309 0.16 21.97 -5.05
N TRP A 310 -1.16 22.19 -4.98
CA TRP A 310 -2.15 21.13 -5.05
C TRP A 310 -2.11 20.42 -6.41
N LEU A 311 -2.10 21.19 -7.51
CA LEU A 311 -2.07 20.62 -8.85
C LEU A 311 -0.73 19.93 -9.15
N ALA A 312 0.38 20.45 -8.63
CA ALA A 312 1.67 19.76 -8.71
C ALA A 312 1.66 18.44 -7.92
N GLY A 313 1.03 18.41 -6.74
CA GLY A 313 0.83 17.19 -5.96
C GLY A 313 0.01 16.14 -6.72
N PHE A 314 -1.05 16.57 -7.41
CA PHE A 314 -1.81 15.70 -8.32
C PHE A 314 -0.94 15.11 -9.43
N PHE A 315 -0.08 15.93 -10.07
CA PHE A 315 0.84 15.43 -11.09
C PHE A 315 1.87 14.45 -10.54
N ALA A 316 2.36 14.67 -9.31
CA ALA A 316 3.25 13.74 -8.63
C ALA A 316 2.56 12.40 -8.35
N ALA A 317 1.32 12.41 -7.86
CA ALA A 317 0.53 11.19 -7.65
C ALA A 317 0.32 10.44 -8.98
N TRP A 318 -0.11 11.15 -10.03
CA TRP A 318 -0.27 10.59 -11.38
C TRP A 318 1.02 9.96 -11.90
N ASN A 319 2.15 10.64 -11.69
CA ASN A 319 3.48 10.16 -12.09
C ASN A 319 4.02 9.04 -11.20
N TYR A 320 3.52 8.85 -9.98
CA TYR A 320 3.99 7.79 -9.10
C TYR A 320 3.22 6.49 -9.30
N GLY A 321 1.90 6.60 -9.54
CA GLY A 321 1.01 5.45 -9.69
C GLY A 321 0.55 4.87 -8.36
N TYR A 322 -0.62 4.22 -8.36
CA TYR A 322 -1.28 3.75 -7.15
C TYR A 322 -0.62 2.48 -6.58
N ALA A 323 -0.14 1.59 -7.45
CA ALA A 323 0.58 0.37 -7.07
C ALA A 323 1.82 0.68 -6.22
N SER A 324 2.45 1.84 -6.43
CA SER A 324 3.64 2.27 -5.70
C SER A 324 3.37 2.73 -4.26
N LEU A 325 2.10 2.94 -3.88
CA LEU A 325 1.72 3.28 -2.50
C LEU A 325 2.05 2.13 -1.54
N LEU A 326 2.36 2.47 -0.29
CA LEU A 326 2.64 1.50 0.76
C LEU A 326 1.39 0.69 1.11
N ALA A 327 1.61 -0.53 1.58
CA ALA A 327 0.54 -1.42 2.01
C ALA A 327 -0.33 -0.77 3.10
N GLU A 328 0.28 -0.03 4.03
CA GLU A 328 -0.43 0.67 5.11
C GLU A 328 -1.47 1.67 4.57
N GLU A 329 -1.11 2.43 3.53
CA GLU A 329 -2.01 3.39 2.89
C GLU A 329 -3.21 2.69 2.24
N LYS A 330 -2.97 1.54 1.59
CA LYS A 330 -4.02 0.70 0.99
C LYS A 330 -4.90 0.04 2.07
N ILE A 331 -4.31 -0.35 3.20
CA ILE A 331 -4.98 -1.04 4.31
C ILE A 331 -5.91 -0.11 5.10
N ASN A 332 -5.53 1.17 5.23
CA ASN A 332 -6.35 2.16 5.93
C ASN A 332 -7.66 2.48 5.17
N HIS A 333 -7.68 2.23 3.86
CA HIS A 333 -8.81 2.53 2.98
C HIS A 333 -9.17 1.32 2.09
N PRO A 334 -9.56 0.18 2.70
CA PRO A 334 -9.73 -1.07 1.97
C PRO A 334 -10.81 -0.97 0.89
N GLY A 335 -11.89 -0.23 1.13
CA GLY A 335 -12.96 -0.02 0.16
C GLY A 335 -12.47 0.68 -1.11
N LEU A 336 -11.57 1.67 -1.00
CA LEU A 336 -10.96 2.35 -2.15
C LEU A 336 -10.09 1.37 -2.95
N PHE A 337 -9.26 0.57 -2.27
CA PHE A 337 -8.43 -0.43 -2.92
C PHE A 337 -9.25 -1.39 -3.80
N PHE A 338 -10.39 -1.89 -3.30
CA PHE A 338 -11.26 -2.78 -4.07
C PHE A 338 -12.05 -2.05 -5.17
N LEU A 339 -12.56 -0.85 -4.89
CA LEU A 339 -13.23 -0.01 -5.89
C LEU A 339 -12.31 0.26 -7.09
N TYR A 340 -11.04 0.60 -6.85
CA TYR A 340 -10.09 0.89 -7.93
C TYR A 340 -9.83 -0.35 -8.80
N GLY A 341 -9.75 -1.53 -8.19
CA GLY A 341 -9.69 -2.79 -8.95
C GLY A 341 -10.90 -2.99 -9.87
N GLU A 342 -12.10 -2.65 -9.39
CA GLU A 342 -13.34 -2.72 -10.19
C GLU A 342 -13.37 -1.69 -11.32
N ILE A 343 -12.96 -0.46 -11.06
CA ILE A 343 -12.87 0.60 -12.07
C ILE A 343 -11.87 0.20 -13.17
N ILE A 344 -10.65 -0.23 -12.80
CA ILE A 344 -9.66 -0.67 -13.79
C ILE A 344 -10.19 -1.86 -14.59
N SER A 345 -10.83 -2.81 -13.92
CA SER A 345 -11.40 -3.96 -14.60
C SER A 345 -12.49 -3.57 -15.58
N GLY A 346 -13.35 -2.63 -15.21
CA GLY A 346 -14.36 -2.05 -16.08
C GLY A 346 -13.75 -1.41 -17.33
N TRP A 347 -12.67 -0.62 -17.18
CA TRP A 347 -11.96 -0.01 -18.31
C TRP A 347 -11.35 -1.04 -19.26
N ILE A 348 -10.72 -2.10 -18.75
CA ILE A 348 -10.12 -3.16 -19.56
C ILE A 348 -11.21 -3.95 -20.30
N ASN A 349 -12.28 -4.28 -19.60
CA ASN A 349 -13.38 -5.09 -20.12
C ASN A 349 -14.39 -4.28 -20.93
N LYS A 350 -14.24 -2.95 -20.97
CA LYS A 350 -15.22 -2.01 -21.55
C LYS A 350 -16.63 -2.20 -20.96
N LYS A 351 -16.69 -2.43 -19.65
CA LYS A 351 -17.92 -2.56 -18.86
C LYS A 351 -17.94 -1.43 -17.84
N GLU A 352 -19.09 -0.78 -17.66
CA GLU A 352 -19.23 0.25 -16.63
C GLU A 352 -19.19 -0.43 -15.25
N ALA A 353 -18.47 0.19 -14.31
CA ALA A 353 -18.45 -0.28 -12.93
C ALA A 353 -19.77 0.12 -12.25
N SER A 354 -20.53 -0.85 -11.74
CA SER A 354 -21.77 -0.56 -11.03
C SER A 354 -21.48 0.06 -9.67
N LEU A 355 -22.24 1.10 -9.29
CA LEU A 355 -22.16 1.73 -7.98
C LEU A 355 -23.11 1.10 -6.94
N ASP A 356 -23.77 -0.02 -7.27
CA ASP A 356 -24.74 -0.67 -6.37
C ASP A 356 -24.11 -1.15 -5.05
N HIS A 357 -22.79 -1.32 -5.04
CA HIS A 357 -22.03 -1.71 -3.85
C HIS A 357 -21.55 -0.54 -2.99
N LEU A 358 -21.84 0.70 -3.39
CA LEU A 358 -21.51 1.89 -2.63
C LEU A 358 -22.57 2.12 -1.54
N TYR A 359 -22.14 1.98 -0.30
CA TYR A 359 -22.97 2.20 0.89
C TYR A 359 -22.52 3.46 1.63
N ARG A 360 -23.49 4.13 2.29
CA ARG A 360 -23.26 5.33 3.09
C ARG A 360 -23.83 5.12 4.47
N ASP A 361 -23.01 5.35 5.47
CA ASP A 361 -23.42 5.42 6.88
C ASP A 361 -23.34 6.88 7.28
N THR A 362 -24.46 7.49 7.64
CA THR A 362 -24.58 8.94 7.76
C THR A 362 -24.98 9.34 9.16
N ASP A 363 -24.18 10.21 9.74
CA ASP A 363 -24.43 10.88 11.01
C ASP A 363 -24.92 12.32 10.72
N ASP A 364 -25.17 13.14 11.75
CA ASP A 364 -25.65 14.52 11.55
C ASP A 364 -24.67 15.42 10.77
N VAL A 365 -23.37 15.14 10.84
CA VAL A 365 -22.30 16.00 10.28
C VAL A 365 -21.38 15.25 9.31
N ASN A 366 -21.16 13.97 9.55
CA ASN A 366 -20.20 13.17 8.79
C ASN A 366 -20.91 12.01 8.08
N THR A 367 -20.42 11.69 6.89
CA THR A 367 -20.83 10.51 6.14
C THR A 367 -19.61 9.59 6.02
N LYS A 368 -19.76 8.32 6.38
CA LYS A 368 -18.77 7.29 6.09
C LYS A 368 -19.16 6.56 4.82
N LEU A 369 -18.22 6.48 3.89
CA LEU A 369 -18.42 5.78 2.62
C LEU A 369 -17.84 4.37 2.73
N TYR A 370 -18.58 3.39 2.19
CA TYR A 370 -18.18 1.99 2.14
C TYR A 370 -18.34 1.42 0.73
N TRP A 371 -17.44 0.54 0.34
CA TRP A 371 -17.52 -0.24 -0.89
C TRP A 371 -17.53 -1.73 -0.55
N ARG A 372 -18.60 -2.45 -0.92
CA ARG A 372 -18.80 -3.87 -0.55
C ARG A 372 -18.53 -4.11 0.95
N GLU A 373 -19.18 -3.31 1.80
CA GLU A 373 -19.05 -3.35 3.27
C GLU A 373 -17.65 -2.98 3.82
N LYS A 374 -16.73 -2.54 2.98
CA LYS A 374 -15.39 -2.12 3.39
C LYS A 374 -15.28 -0.61 3.43
N PHE A 375 -14.75 -0.10 4.53
CA PHE A 375 -14.57 1.33 4.74
C PHE A 375 -13.71 1.95 3.64
N MET A 376 -14.17 3.08 3.09
CA MET A 376 -13.44 3.88 2.12
C MET A 376 -12.82 5.10 2.81
N LEU A 377 -13.65 6.01 3.30
CA LEU A 377 -13.24 7.26 3.93
C LEU A 377 -14.41 7.92 4.68
N ASP A 378 -14.06 8.87 5.55
CA ASP A 378 -14.99 9.79 6.19
C ASP A 378 -15.06 11.09 5.37
N CYS A 379 -16.26 11.60 5.12
CA CYS A 379 -16.48 12.87 4.45
C CYS A 379 -17.47 13.76 5.21
N ILE A 380 -17.38 15.06 4.95
CA ILE A 380 -18.27 16.06 5.54
C ILE A 380 -19.51 16.15 4.65
N ARG A 381 -20.67 16.05 5.29
CA ARG A 381 -21.94 16.31 4.62
C ARG A 381 -22.11 17.82 4.52
N GLU A 382 -22.42 18.33 3.34
CA GLU A 382 -22.88 19.72 3.25
C GLU A 382 -24.22 19.78 4.00
N THR A 383 -24.21 20.41 5.17
CA THR A 383 -25.43 20.85 5.82
C THR A 383 -26.08 21.81 4.85
N ILE A 384 -27.22 21.39 4.28
CA ILE A 384 -28.12 22.31 3.59
C ILE A 384 -28.42 23.38 4.64
N SER A 385 -27.79 24.55 4.50
CA SER A 385 -28.13 25.68 5.34
C SER A 385 -29.63 25.85 5.15
N PRO A 386 -30.46 25.71 6.20
CA PRO A 386 -31.89 25.90 6.04
C PRO A 386 -32.04 27.25 5.35
N SER A 387 -32.69 27.25 4.18
CA SER A 387 -33.03 28.48 3.50
C SER A 387 -33.70 29.35 4.55
N VAL A 388 -33.06 30.46 4.89
CA VAL A 388 -33.62 31.46 5.78
C VAL A 388 -34.83 32.00 5.01
N GLU A 389 -35.98 31.36 5.18
CA GLU A 389 -37.23 32.10 5.10
C GLU A 389 -37.10 33.15 6.18
N GLU A 390 -36.97 34.40 5.75
CA GLU A 390 -37.03 35.60 6.59
C GLU A 390 -38.36 35.61 7.34
N ASN A 391 -38.44 34.85 8.43
CA ASN A 391 -39.43 35.07 9.46
C ASN A 391 -38.85 36.15 10.38
N ASP A 392 -39.17 37.37 9.97
CA ASP A 392 -39.04 38.61 10.72
C ASP A 392 -39.94 38.54 11.96
N GLN A 393 -39.52 37.79 12.99
CA GLN A 393 -40.18 37.76 14.29
C GLN A 393 -39.15 37.66 15.42
N GLY A 394 -38.87 38.82 16.01
CA GLY A 394 -38.67 38.98 17.44
C GLY A 394 -37.40 38.36 18.01
N CYS A 395 -36.34 39.16 18.07
CA CYS A 395 -35.25 38.94 19.01
C CYS A 395 -35.80 38.80 20.44
N THR A 396 -35.60 37.63 21.03
CA THR A 396 -35.50 37.48 22.48
C THR A 396 -34.13 36.90 22.81
N GLU A 397 -33.33 37.73 23.48
CA GLU A 397 -32.09 37.32 24.15
C GLU A 397 -32.36 36.09 25.02
N LEU A 398 -31.67 35.00 24.73
CA LEU A 398 -31.54 33.85 25.62
C LEU A 398 -30.09 33.76 26.06
N GLU A 399 -29.92 34.05 27.35
CA GLU A 399 -28.69 33.96 28.12
C GLU A 399 -28.07 32.56 27.99
N LYS A 400 -26.76 32.52 27.76
CA LYS A 400 -25.94 31.30 27.75
C LYS A 400 -25.91 30.65 29.14
N PRO A 401 -26.14 29.33 29.27
CA PRO A 401 -25.58 28.55 30.35
C PRO A 401 -24.62 27.47 29.84
N GLY A 402 -23.44 27.41 30.43
CA GLY A 402 -22.77 26.14 30.76
C GLY A 402 -22.05 25.38 29.64
N LEU A 403 -20.81 25.79 29.34
CA LEU A 403 -19.78 24.92 28.75
C LEU A 403 -18.53 24.96 29.63
N VAL A 404 -18.70 24.54 30.89
CA VAL A 404 -17.62 24.25 31.85
C VAL A 404 -17.99 23.00 32.62
N GLU A 405 -17.99 21.83 31.97
CA GLU A 405 -18.06 20.56 32.69
C GLU A 405 -17.56 19.38 31.84
N TYR A 406 -16.26 19.36 31.53
CA TYR A 406 -15.58 18.11 31.11
C TYR A 406 -14.07 18.12 31.45
N ALA A 407 -13.72 18.69 32.61
CA ALA A 407 -12.33 18.78 33.09
C ALA A 407 -12.06 18.02 34.41
N GLN A 408 -12.94 17.12 34.86
CA GLN A 408 -12.84 16.51 36.19
C GLN A 408 -12.64 14.99 36.26
N ASN A 409 -12.20 14.33 35.18
CA ASN A 409 -11.83 12.90 35.23
C ASN A 409 -10.32 12.62 35.10
N SER A 410 -9.43 13.59 35.33
CA SER A 410 -7.97 13.36 35.30
C SER A 410 -7.29 13.20 36.68
N LYS A 411 -8.07 13.07 37.77
CA LYS A 411 -7.53 12.96 39.15
C LYS A 411 -7.01 11.57 39.56
N LEU A 412 -6.36 10.82 38.66
CA LEU A 412 -5.77 9.51 39.03
C LEU A 412 -4.29 9.29 38.66
N VAL A 413 -3.50 10.34 38.39
CA VAL A 413 -2.06 10.16 38.04
C VAL A 413 -1.11 11.08 38.84
N ALA A 414 -1.55 11.61 39.99
CA ALA A 414 -0.73 12.53 40.79
C ALA A 414 0.05 11.89 41.97
N SER A 415 0.33 10.58 41.94
CA SER A 415 1.21 9.99 42.94
C SER A 415 2.12 8.91 42.35
N ILE A 416 3.23 9.33 41.72
CA ILE A 416 4.57 8.71 41.68
C ILE A 416 5.48 9.76 41.03
N ILE A 417 5.79 10.84 41.73
CA ILE A 417 6.99 11.64 41.43
C ILE A 417 7.59 12.01 42.78
N ASN A 418 8.37 11.07 43.32
CA ASN A 418 9.57 11.39 44.09
C ASN A 418 10.34 10.09 44.37
N SER A 419 11.66 10.17 44.18
CA SER A 419 12.69 9.15 44.43
C SER A 419 12.87 8.04 43.37
N ASN A 420 13.71 8.28 42.36
CA ASN A 420 15.07 7.72 42.30
C ASN A 420 15.67 7.81 40.90
N LYS A 421 16.94 8.22 40.85
CA LYS A 421 17.85 8.05 39.72
C LYS A 421 17.98 6.56 39.37
N GLN A 422 17.16 6.02 38.47
CA GLN A 422 17.37 4.70 37.88
C GLN A 422 16.86 4.72 36.45
N GLY A 423 17.72 4.30 35.51
CA GLY A 423 17.37 4.20 34.09
C GLY A 423 16.09 3.38 33.89
N ILE A 424 15.34 3.75 32.86
CA ILE A 424 14.09 3.09 32.46
C ILE A 424 14.36 1.58 32.31
N ALA A 425 13.88 0.80 33.28
CA ALA A 425 13.88 -0.64 33.20
C ALA A 425 12.51 -1.07 32.69
N LEU A 426 12.40 -1.27 31.37
CA LEU A 426 11.25 -1.94 30.76
C LEU A 426 11.22 -3.39 31.25
N LYS A 427 10.34 -3.68 32.21
CA LYS A 427 10.04 -5.04 32.64
C LYS A 427 8.89 -5.57 31.78
N LEU A 428 9.20 -6.02 30.57
CA LEU A 428 8.25 -6.74 29.73
C LEU A 428 7.85 -8.05 30.43
N ARG A 429 6.63 -8.10 30.97
CA ARG A 429 5.99 -9.36 31.34
C ARG A 429 5.40 -9.95 30.06
N ALA A 430 6.10 -10.90 29.47
CA ALA A 430 5.61 -11.63 28.30
C ALA A 430 4.62 -12.71 28.75
N ASP A 431 3.37 -12.33 28.98
CA ASP A 431 2.24 -13.28 29.07
C ASP A 431 1.66 -13.58 27.67
N LEU A 432 2.47 -13.50 26.62
CA LEU A 432 2.05 -13.71 25.23
C LEU A 432 2.63 -15.03 24.70
N LEU A 433 1.77 -16.04 24.65
CA LEU A 433 1.95 -17.32 23.95
C LEU A 433 1.94 -17.18 22.40
N MET A 434 2.07 -15.96 21.86
CA MET A 434 2.04 -15.70 20.43
C MET A 434 3.41 -15.25 19.91
N GLN A 435 3.90 -15.91 18.86
CA GLN A 435 5.14 -15.53 18.17
C GLN A 435 4.96 -14.14 17.53
N LEU A 436 5.81 -13.18 17.93
CA LEU A 436 5.85 -11.86 17.32
C LEU A 436 6.39 -11.95 15.86
N PRO A 437 5.84 -11.17 14.90
CA PRO A 437 6.35 -11.13 13.52
C PRO A 437 7.83 -10.72 13.46
N LYS A 438 8.57 -11.26 12.48
CA LYS A 438 10.03 -11.04 12.27
C LYS A 438 10.48 -9.57 12.21
N ASN A 439 9.57 -8.66 11.90
CA ASN A 439 9.77 -7.21 11.88
C ASN A 439 8.70 -6.54 12.74
N THR A 440 8.82 -6.66 14.06
CA THR A 440 7.95 -5.91 14.96
C THR A 440 8.59 -4.53 15.16
N ARG A 441 7.92 -3.48 14.70
CA ARG A 441 8.27 -2.10 15.07
C ARG A 441 7.63 -1.83 16.42
N ILE A 442 8.46 -1.57 17.42
CA ILE A 442 7.99 -1.13 18.74
C ILE A 442 8.14 0.39 18.75
N ALA A 443 7.02 1.10 18.72
CA ALA A 443 7.01 2.54 18.92
C ALA A 443 7.05 2.81 20.43
N LEU A 444 8.09 3.51 20.89
CA LEU A 444 8.09 4.10 22.22
C LEU A 444 7.59 5.53 22.06
N ALA A 445 6.37 5.80 22.52
CA ALA A 445 5.87 7.16 22.64
C ALA A 445 6.39 7.74 23.95
N GLU A 446 7.29 8.71 23.88
CA GLU A 446 7.54 9.60 25.02
C GLU A 446 6.39 10.62 25.04
N GLN A 447 5.51 10.50 26.05
CA GLN A 447 4.41 11.42 26.22
C GLN A 447 4.95 12.74 26.79
N GLN A 448 5.40 13.63 25.92
CA GLN A 448 5.60 15.03 26.29
C GLN A 448 4.31 15.81 26.00
N LEU A 449 3.95 16.69 26.93
CA LEU A 449 2.71 17.47 26.93
C LEU A 449 2.54 18.41 25.72
N TYR A 450 3.57 18.56 24.88
CA TYR A 450 3.51 19.33 23.63
C TYR A 450 4.44 18.72 22.59
N GLY A 451 3.88 17.91 21.68
CA GLY A 451 4.58 17.32 20.53
C GLY A 451 5.24 15.97 20.84
N ALA A 452 4.70 14.89 20.27
CA ALA A 452 5.29 13.57 20.37
C ALA A 452 6.50 13.46 19.43
N SER A 453 7.69 13.22 19.98
CA SER A 453 8.84 12.78 19.20
C SER A 453 8.76 11.26 19.04
N LEU A 454 8.51 10.79 17.82
CA LEU A 454 8.43 9.36 17.49
C LEU A 454 9.83 8.82 17.21
N VAL A 455 10.38 8.03 18.12
CA VAL A 455 11.63 7.28 17.87
C VAL A 455 11.27 5.91 17.30
N THR A 456 11.46 5.75 16.00
CA THR A 456 11.18 4.49 15.29
C THR A 456 12.40 3.57 15.33
N MET A 457 12.33 2.47 16.08
CA MET A 457 13.40 1.46 16.11
C MET A 457 13.09 0.26 15.21
N LYS A 458 14.08 -0.19 14.44
CA LYS A 458 14.02 -1.46 13.70
C LYS A 458 14.60 -2.57 14.57
N VAL A 459 13.73 -3.40 15.16
CA VAL A 459 14.16 -4.59 15.90
C VAL A 459 14.01 -5.82 15.00
N LYS A 460 15.06 -6.64 14.94
CA LYS A 460 15.04 -7.93 14.25
C LYS A 460 15.16 -9.06 15.26
N ILE A 461 14.06 -9.78 15.48
CA ILE A 461 14.02 -10.91 16.41
C ILE A 461 14.38 -12.18 15.63
N ILE A 462 15.33 -12.95 16.16
CA ILE A 462 15.71 -14.25 15.60
C ILE A 462 15.22 -15.35 16.53
N ASP A 463 14.31 -16.20 16.06
CA ASP A 463 13.84 -17.37 16.79
C ASP A 463 14.77 -18.57 16.51
N LEU A 464 15.57 -18.94 17.50
CA LEU A 464 16.53 -20.04 17.40
C LEU A 464 15.85 -21.43 17.47
N LYS A 465 14.54 -21.51 17.73
CA LYS A 465 13.74 -22.75 17.61
C LYS A 465 13.47 -23.10 16.14
N VAL A 466 13.42 -22.10 15.26
CA VAL A 466 13.20 -22.31 13.81
C VAL A 466 14.51 -22.73 13.14
N LYS A 467 14.56 -23.98 12.66
CA LYS A 467 15.78 -24.58 12.05
C LYS A 467 16.39 -23.71 10.95
N SER A 468 15.58 -23.17 10.05
CA SER A 468 16.03 -22.32 8.94
C SER A 468 16.60 -20.96 9.41
N GLN A 469 16.13 -20.40 10.52
CA GLN A 469 16.68 -19.16 11.10
C GLN A 469 17.99 -19.43 11.84
N LYS A 470 18.05 -20.54 12.57
CA LYS A 470 19.25 -21.00 13.28
C LYS A 470 20.40 -21.33 12.32
N GLU A 471 20.10 -21.94 11.18
CA GLU A 471 21.10 -22.27 10.15
C GLU A 471 21.63 -21.02 9.42
N ARG A 472 20.82 -19.94 9.35
CA ARG A 472 21.21 -18.64 8.78
C ARG A 472 22.06 -17.77 9.71
N LEU A 473 22.16 -18.11 10.99
CA LEU A 473 22.99 -17.42 11.97
C LEU A 473 24.45 -17.90 11.87
N THR A 474 25.19 -17.38 10.90
CA THR A 474 26.65 -17.59 10.78
C THR A 474 27.41 -16.63 11.71
N LYS A 475 28.69 -16.91 11.97
CA LYS A 475 29.54 -16.03 12.80
C LYS A 475 29.62 -14.65 12.16
N GLU A 476 29.75 -14.58 10.83
CA GLU A 476 29.79 -13.34 10.07
C GLU A 476 28.47 -12.59 10.15
N LYS A 477 27.32 -13.28 10.04
CA LYS A 477 25.98 -12.67 10.12
C LYS A 477 25.67 -12.13 11.52
N ALA A 478 26.12 -12.81 12.56
CA ALA A 478 26.00 -12.34 13.93
C ALA A 478 26.84 -11.07 14.15
N ILE A 479 28.08 -11.05 13.64
CA ILE A 479 28.94 -9.86 13.68
C ILE A 479 28.34 -8.71 12.86
N GLU A 480 27.75 -8.98 11.70
CA GLU A 480 27.09 -7.98 10.85
C GLU A 480 25.88 -7.34 11.54
N LEU A 481 25.04 -8.13 12.20
CA LEU A 481 23.90 -7.63 12.99
C LEU A 481 24.36 -6.76 14.17
N LEU A 482 25.49 -7.12 14.80
CA LEU A 482 26.11 -6.36 15.89
C LEU A 482 26.77 -5.06 15.39
N LYS A 483 27.29 -5.03 14.15
CA LYS A 483 27.84 -3.82 13.53
C LYS A 483 26.76 -2.86 13.06
N LEU A 484 25.65 -3.38 12.49
CA LEU A 484 24.51 -2.58 12.02
C LEU A 484 23.79 -1.83 13.14
N SER A 485 23.90 -2.31 14.38
CA SER A 485 23.35 -1.68 15.58
C SER A 485 24.29 -0.65 16.22
N TYR A 486 25.53 -0.53 15.73
CA TYR A 486 26.57 0.36 16.28
C TYR A 486 26.91 1.54 15.36
N SER A 487 26.42 1.58 14.12
CA SER A 487 26.62 2.76 13.24
C SER A 487 25.76 3.96 13.63
N THR A 488 24.91 3.82 14.64
CA THR A 488 24.24 4.90 15.37
C THR A 488 24.84 4.94 16.77
N LYS A 489 25.02 6.12 17.38
CA LYS A 489 25.72 6.33 18.66
C LYS A 489 24.94 5.76 19.86
N ASP A 490 24.70 4.45 19.89
CA ASP A 490 23.80 3.79 20.85
C ASP A 490 24.46 2.57 21.50
N VAL A 491 24.09 2.30 22.76
CA VAL A 491 24.56 1.15 23.53
C VAL A 491 23.65 -0.06 23.31
N LEU A 492 24.29 -1.22 23.16
CA LEU A 492 23.67 -2.53 23.04
C LEU A 492 23.34 -3.12 24.43
N ARG A 493 22.09 -3.51 24.68
CA ARG A 493 21.75 -4.44 25.78
C ARG A 493 21.30 -5.78 25.22
N ILE A 494 22.02 -6.85 25.59
CA ILE A 494 21.64 -8.24 25.32
C ILE A 494 21.25 -8.88 26.65
N LYS A 495 20.02 -9.38 26.77
CA LYS A 495 19.60 -10.19 27.91
C LYS A 495 19.47 -11.65 27.48
N MET A 496 20.25 -12.53 28.09
CA MET A 496 20.01 -13.98 27.99
C MET A 496 19.23 -14.41 29.23
N ASP A 497 18.05 -14.98 29.02
CA ASP A 497 17.32 -15.67 30.08
C ASP A 497 17.77 -17.13 30.12
N ASN A 498 18.21 -17.61 31.29
CA ASN A 498 18.70 -18.98 31.47
C ASN A 498 17.58 -20.03 31.28
N SER A 499 16.32 -19.61 31.18
CA SER A 499 15.17 -20.46 30.88
C SER A 499 14.66 -20.39 29.43
N SER A 500 15.08 -19.42 28.59
CA SER A 500 14.43 -19.19 27.29
C SER A 500 15.35 -18.64 26.19
N VAL A 501 15.42 -19.38 25.09
CA VAL A 501 16.33 -19.26 23.95
C VAL A 501 15.95 -18.10 23.00
N TYR A 502 16.29 -16.86 23.35
CA TYR A 502 16.12 -15.69 22.47
C TYR A 502 17.38 -14.82 22.46
N LEU A 503 17.63 -14.14 21.33
CA LEU A 503 18.68 -13.14 21.21
C LEU A 503 18.00 -11.82 20.85
N GLU A 504 17.95 -10.92 21.83
CA GLU A 504 17.36 -9.60 21.71
C GLU A 504 18.49 -8.57 21.65
N ALA A 505 18.51 -7.75 20.59
CA ALA A 505 19.42 -6.62 20.45
C ALA A 505 18.61 -5.34 20.59
N ILE A 506 18.79 -4.64 21.70
CA ILE A 506 18.14 -3.36 21.99
C ILE A 506 19.21 -2.27 21.88
N ALA A 507 18.94 -1.25 21.05
CA ALA A 507 19.72 -0.02 20.97
C ALA A 507 19.08 1.03 21.89
N CYS A 508 19.87 1.68 22.76
CA CYS A 508 19.44 2.80 23.59
C CYS A 508 20.52 3.89 23.59
N PRO A 509 20.14 5.18 23.57
CA PRO A 509 21.11 6.25 23.70
C PRO A 509 21.59 6.35 25.15
N ILE A 510 22.88 6.08 25.39
CA ILE A 510 23.58 6.49 26.62
C ILE A 510 24.96 6.99 26.22
N GLU A 511 25.23 8.24 26.55
CA GLU A 511 26.57 8.81 26.52
C GLU A 511 27.39 8.17 27.65
N THR A 512 28.62 7.74 27.34
CA THR A 512 29.69 7.20 28.23
C THR A 512 29.83 5.66 28.34
N LEU A 513 30.38 5.03 27.30
CA LEU A 513 31.16 3.78 27.43
C LEU A 513 32.39 3.85 26.52
N SER A 514 33.56 3.44 27.01
CA SER A 514 34.82 3.42 26.24
C SER A 514 34.89 2.19 25.31
N GLN A 515 35.44 2.36 24.11
CA GLN A 515 35.54 1.35 23.04
C GLN A 515 36.18 0.03 23.50
N ASP A 516 37.19 0.09 24.38
CA ASP A 516 37.97 -1.08 24.80
C ASP A 516 37.15 -2.07 25.66
N TYR A 517 36.26 -1.56 26.51
CA TYR A 517 35.36 -2.39 27.34
C TYR A 517 34.33 -3.15 26.48
N PHE A 518 33.95 -2.56 25.34
CA PHE A 518 33.02 -3.19 24.39
C PHE A 518 33.68 -4.35 23.65
N ASP A 519 34.90 -4.17 23.15
CA ASP A 519 35.61 -5.21 22.40
C ASP A 519 35.91 -6.45 23.25
N GLU A 520 36.23 -6.26 24.53
CA GLU A 520 36.44 -7.36 25.48
C GLU A 520 35.13 -8.13 25.76
N THR A 521 34.03 -7.41 26.00
CA THR A 521 32.70 -8.00 26.26
C THR A 521 32.17 -8.75 25.02
N LEU A 522 32.38 -8.20 23.82
CA LEU A 522 32.00 -8.80 22.55
C LEU A 522 32.74 -10.12 22.29
N SER A 523 34.04 -10.15 22.60
CA SER A 523 34.87 -11.35 22.44
C SER A 523 34.42 -12.48 23.37
N VAL A 524 34.13 -12.18 24.64
CA VAL A 524 33.61 -13.16 25.62
C VAL A 524 32.25 -13.72 25.19
N PHE A 525 31.38 -12.87 24.64
CA PHE A 525 30.04 -13.26 24.17
C PHE A 525 30.08 -14.16 22.93
N ILE A 526 30.89 -13.80 21.92
CA ILE A 526 31.07 -14.62 20.70
C ILE A 526 31.63 -16.00 21.07
N ASN A 527 32.58 -16.07 22.00
CA ASN A 527 33.15 -17.32 22.47
C ASN A 527 32.11 -18.18 23.22
N SER A 528 31.21 -17.56 23.99
CA SER A 528 30.10 -18.24 24.67
C SER A 528 29.08 -18.82 23.69
N LEU A 529 28.71 -18.09 22.64
CA LEU A 529 27.82 -18.57 21.56
C LEU A 529 28.44 -19.74 20.77
N ILE A 530 29.74 -19.68 20.49
CA ILE A 530 30.47 -20.76 19.80
C ILE A 530 30.54 -22.01 20.68
N SER A 531 30.73 -21.85 22.00
CA SER A 531 30.78 -22.97 22.95
C SER A 531 29.45 -23.75 23.00
N LEU A 532 28.31 -23.07 22.96
CA LEU A 532 26.96 -23.66 22.90
C LEU A 532 26.73 -24.48 21.61
N LYS A 533 27.36 -24.09 20.50
CA LYS A 533 27.32 -24.84 19.23
C LYS A 533 28.15 -26.13 19.30
N SER A 534 29.21 -26.13 20.10
CA SER A 534 30.16 -27.25 20.23
C SER A 534 29.71 -28.34 21.23
N ASN A 535 28.97 -27.96 22.29
CA ASN A 535 28.53 -28.90 23.33
C ASN A 535 27.47 -29.92 22.86
N LYS A 536 26.78 -29.70 21.74
CA LYS A 536 25.89 -30.71 21.14
C LYS A 536 26.60 -31.78 20.30
N LYS A 537 27.86 -31.58 19.88
CA LYS A 537 28.61 -32.57 19.09
C LYS A 537 29.37 -33.61 19.93
N LYS A 538 29.53 -33.40 21.25
CA LYS A 538 30.22 -34.35 22.15
C LYS A 538 29.30 -35.37 22.84
N GLY A 539 27.97 -35.30 22.64
CA GLY A 539 27.00 -36.17 23.30
C GLY A 539 26.68 -37.51 22.63
N THR A 540 27.26 -37.83 21.47
CA THR A 540 26.99 -39.07 20.73
C THR A 540 28.27 -39.79 20.31
N LYS A 541 29.04 -40.26 21.29
CA LYS A 541 29.89 -41.46 21.13
C LYS A 541 29.48 -42.47 22.20
N ARG A 542 28.38 -43.19 21.93
CA ARG A 542 28.00 -44.39 22.67
C ARG A 542 28.85 -45.54 22.14
N ALA A 543 29.57 -46.20 23.04
CA ALA A 543 30.41 -47.34 22.79
C ALA A 543 29.64 -48.48 22.07
N LYS A 544 30.18 -48.93 20.93
CA LYS A 544 29.94 -50.26 20.38
C LYS A 544 31.24 -51.07 20.55
N SER A 545 31.29 -51.92 21.56
CA SER A 545 32.18 -53.08 21.63
C SER A 545 31.25 -54.30 21.76
N SER A 546 30.94 -55.01 20.69
CA SER A 546 31.74 -56.09 20.08
C SER A 546 31.99 -57.27 21.03
N SER A 547 31.09 -58.25 21.01
CA SER A 547 31.44 -59.65 21.28
C SER A 547 30.81 -60.52 20.21
N ARG A 548 31.62 -60.83 19.19
CA ARG A 548 31.40 -61.88 18.19
C ARG A 548 31.58 -63.25 18.86
N LYS A 549 30.66 -64.17 18.57
CA LYS A 549 30.84 -65.62 18.76
C LYS A 549 31.85 -66.20 17.77
N LYS A 550 32.74 -67.04 18.29
CA LYS A 550 33.36 -68.27 17.74
C LYS A 550 33.54 -69.15 19.00
N VAL A 551 33.16 -70.42 19.11
CA VAL A 551 32.93 -71.54 18.20
C VAL A 551 31.49 -72.04 18.30
#